data_AF-A0A1M3MTD3-F1
#
_entry.id   AF-A0A1M3MTD3-F1
#
_cell.length_a   1.000
_cell.length_b   1.000
_cell.length_c   1.000
_cell.angle_alpha   90.00
_cell.angle_beta   90.00
_cell.angle_gamma   90.00
#
_symmetry.space_group_name_H-M   'P 1'
#
loop_
_entity.id
_entity.type
_entity.pdbx_description
1 polymer ?
#
loop_
_entity_poly.entity_id
_entity_poly.type
_entity_poly.pdbx_seq_one_letter_code
_entity_poly.pdbx_strand_id
1 'polypeptide(L)'
;MAERRRLPVLSNDPPRAAEPEAGDDARPPWHWVGFGTVAIFAGWLPLAYVAGALSARVMAARFGADASKEAIDLALSAMTSGERARLMATVALPSILGLALAAFGGGVIVGRFGSGVRPARVAAMSGAVTALIATAIAWAGFTVATLVAGAVTIGVAVGFAAWGGSLGASRRAAPPKEAPPAKSGS
;
A
#
# COMPACT_ATOMS: atom_id res chain seq x y z
N MET A 1 52.31 -27.04 42.89
CA MET A 1 52.01 -26.63 41.49
C MET A 1 50.76 -25.76 41.55
N ALA A 2 50.88 -24.46 41.29
CA ALA A 2 49.78 -23.52 41.40
C ALA A 2 49.07 -23.35 40.05
N GLU A 3 47.76 -23.55 40.05
CA GLU A 3 46.88 -23.50 38.89
C GLU A 3 46.76 -22.06 38.36
N ARG A 4 47.05 -21.86 37.06
CA ARG A 4 46.98 -20.54 36.42
C ARG A 4 45.53 -20.12 36.27
N ARG A 5 45.08 -19.26 37.19
CA ARG A 5 43.81 -18.53 37.13
C ARG A 5 43.78 -17.68 35.86
N ARG A 6 42.98 -18.10 34.87
CA ARG A 6 42.78 -17.34 33.63
C ARG A 6 42.00 -16.07 33.96
N LEU A 7 42.62 -14.92 33.73
CA LEU A 7 41.92 -13.64 33.75
C LEU A 7 40.86 -13.64 32.64
N PRO A 8 39.67 -13.04 32.85
CA PRO A 8 38.73 -12.80 31.78
C PRO A 8 39.46 -12.00 30.72
N VAL A 9 39.62 -12.58 29.53
CA VAL A 9 40.10 -11.85 28.37
C VAL A 9 39.05 -10.77 28.14
N LEU A 10 39.35 -9.54 28.52
CA LEU A 10 38.68 -8.39 27.97
C LEU A 10 38.91 -8.51 26.46
N SER A 11 37.88 -8.93 25.74
CA SER A 11 37.79 -8.77 24.30
C SER A 11 37.88 -7.28 24.02
N ASN A 12 39.10 -6.75 24.00
CA ASN A 12 39.42 -5.55 23.27
C ASN A 12 39.26 -5.96 21.82
N ASP A 13 38.01 -5.90 21.33
CA ASP A 13 37.80 -5.68 19.91
C ASP A 13 38.71 -4.49 19.55
N PRO A 14 39.64 -4.66 18.59
CA PRO A 14 40.42 -3.52 18.12
C PRO A 14 39.42 -2.41 17.77
N PRO A 15 39.70 -1.13 18.09
CA PRO A 15 38.81 -0.05 17.71
C PRO A 15 38.53 -0.24 16.24
N ARG A 16 37.27 -0.58 15.95
CA ARG A 16 36.77 -0.95 14.63
C ARG A 16 37.41 0.03 13.68
N ALA A 17 38.34 -0.46 12.85
CA ALA A 17 39.00 0.34 11.84
C ALA A 17 37.93 1.22 11.23
N ALA A 18 38.12 2.54 11.39
CA ALA A 18 37.11 3.58 11.21
C ALA A 18 35.91 3.04 10.46
N GLU A 19 34.78 2.88 11.16
CA GLU A 19 33.52 2.55 10.51
C GLU A 19 33.52 3.33 9.19
N PRO A 20 33.45 2.65 8.02
CA PRO A 20 33.18 3.40 6.81
C PRO A 20 31.94 4.18 7.17
N GLU A 21 32.04 5.52 7.15
CA GLU A 21 31.03 6.44 7.67
C GLU A 21 29.68 5.79 7.52
N ALA A 22 29.01 5.50 8.65
CA ALA A 22 27.70 4.89 8.64
C ALA A 22 26.87 5.66 7.61
N GLY A 23 26.76 5.08 6.41
CA GLY A 23 26.34 5.82 5.24
C GLY A 23 24.99 6.43 5.55
N ASP A 24 24.92 7.74 5.38
CA ASP A 24 23.88 8.69 5.76
C ASP A 24 22.46 8.40 5.20
N ASP A 25 22.11 7.17 4.76
CA ASP A 25 20.95 6.97 3.88
C ASP A 25 20.06 5.74 4.18
N ALA A 26 20.22 5.03 5.29
CA ALA A 26 19.26 3.97 5.68
C ALA A 26 18.00 4.57 6.33
N ARG A 27 17.12 5.19 5.54
CA ARG A 27 15.86 5.79 6.04
C ARG A 27 15.06 4.79 6.89
N PRO A 28 14.50 5.21 8.05
CA PRO A 28 13.64 4.38 8.88
C PRO A 28 12.47 3.75 8.10
N PRO A 29 12.07 2.50 8.41
CA PRO A 29 11.00 1.81 7.68
C PRO A 29 9.64 2.53 7.66
N TRP A 30 9.35 3.35 8.68
CA TRP A 30 8.10 4.09 8.76
C TRP A 30 8.02 5.25 7.74
N HIS A 31 9.15 5.82 7.29
CA HIS A 31 9.13 6.84 6.23
C HIS A 31 8.56 6.28 4.93
N TRP A 32 8.88 5.03 4.61
CA TRP A 32 8.36 4.33 3.44
C TRP A 32 6.85 4.08 3.51
N VAL A 33 6.28 4.01 4.73
CA VAL A 33 4.82 3.97 4.89
C VAL A 33 4.20 5.24 4.32
N GLY A 34 4.74 6.41 4.70
CA GLY A 34 4.27 7.72 4.23
C GLY A 34 4.45 7.91 2.72
N PHE A 35 5.62 7.56 2.16
CA PHE A 35 5.85 7.62 0.71
C PHE A 35 4.89 6.71 -0.05
N GLY A 36 4.65 5.50 0.44
CA GLY A 36 3.66 4.60 -0.13
C GLY A 36 2.27 5.21 -0.11
N THR A 37 1.84 5.78 1.02
CA THR A 37 0.53 6.44 1.13
C THR A 37 0.39 7.58 0.11
N VAL A 38 1.39 8.46 0.01
CA VAL A 38 1.38 9.56 -0.98
C VAL A 38 1.32 9.03 -2.41
N ALA A 39 2.12 8.01 -2.74
CA ALA A 39 2.12 7.40 -4.06
C ALA A 39 0.77 6.76 -4.42
N ILE A 40 0.14 6.07 -3.46
CA ILE A 40 -1.21 5.51 -3.63
C ILE A 40 -2.21 6.64 -3.90
N PHE A 41 -2.22 7.71 -3.09
CA PHE A 41 -3.14 8.85 -3.33
C PHE A 41 -2.90 9.53 -4.67
N ALA A 42 -1.64 9.76 -5.05
CA ALA A 42 -1.29 10.37 -6.32
C ALA A 42 -1.79 9.56 -7.52
N GLY A 43 -1.69 8.22 -7.46
CA GLY A 43 -2.26 7.34 -8.47
C GLY A 43 -3.78 7.20 -8.39
N TRP A 44 -4.33 7.22 -7.18
CA TRP A 44 -5.75 6.98 -6.93
C TRP A 44 -6.63 8.15 -7.36
N LEU A 45 -6.22 9.40 -7.14
CA LEU A 45 -7.06 10.57 -7.46
C LEU A 45 -7.47 10.65 -8.95
N PRO A 46 -6.55 10.54 -9.93
CA PRO A 46 -6.93 10.51 -11.34
C PRO A 46 -7.80 9.30 -11.68
N LEU A 47 -7.50 8.13 -11.11
CA LEU A 47 -8.30 6.91 -11.32
C LEU A 47 -9.70 7.04 -10.73
N ALA A 48 -9.85 7.70 -9.59
CA ALA A 48 -11.14 7.97 -8.95
C ALA A 48 -11.99 8.92 -9.80
N TYR A 49 -11.39 9.91 -10.45
CA TYR A 49 -12.08 10.76 -11.41
C TYR A 49 -12.63 9.96 -12.59
N VAL A 50 -11.79 9.12 -13.20
CA VAL A 50 -12.22 8.23 -14.30
C VAL A 50 -13.30 7.26 -13.85
N ALA A 51 -13.14 6.66 -12.67
CA ALA A 51 -14.13 5.77 -12.08
C ALA A 51 -15.47 6.48 -11.88
N GLY A 52 -15.47 7.70 -11.35
CA GLY A 52 -16.68 8.52 -11.18
C GLY A 52 -17.38 8.80 -12.52
N ALA A 53 -16.61 9.13 -13.57
CA ALA A 53 -17.17 9.32 -14.91
C ALA A 53 -17.80 8.03 -15.47
N LEU A 54 -17.19 6.87 -15.24
CA LEU A 54 -17.75 5.57 -15.64
C LEU A 54 -19.02 5.23 -14.85
N SER A 55 -19.01 5.41 -13.53
CA SER A 55 -20.16 5.21 -12.66
C SER A 55 -21.33 6.13 -13.05
N ALA A 56 -21.05 7.40 -13.37
CA ALA A 56 -22.04 8.34 -13.87
C ALA A 56 -22.64 7.89 -15.22
N ARG A 57 -21.82 7.37 -16.14
CA ARG A 57 -22.30 6.81 -17.41
C ARG A 57 -23.20 5.59 -17.21
N VAL A 58 -22.86 4.70 -16.27
CA VAL A 58 -23.71 3.54 -15.93
C VAL A 58 -25.06 4.00 -15.37
N MET A 59 -25.06 4.99 -14.47
CA MET A 59 -26.29 5.56 -13.91
C MET A 59 -27.14 6.25 -14.99
N ALA A 60 -26.53 7.06 -15.85
CA ALA A 60 -27.21 7.73 -16.96
C ALA A 60 -27.79 6.74 -17.97
N ALA A 61 -27.08 5.65 -18.27
CA ALA A 61 -27.59 4.60 -19.15
C ALA A 61 -28.78 3.83 -18.53
N ARG A 62 -28.83 3.72 -17.20
CA ARG A 62 -29.88 2.96 -16.49
C ARG A 62 -31.15 3.77 -16.22
N PHE A 63 -30.99 5.06 -15.89
CA PHE A 63 -32.08 5.91 -15.40
C PHE A 63 -32.38 7.10 -16.34
N GLY A 64 -31.49 7.40 -17.29
CA GLY A 64 -31.52 8.63 -18.08
C GLY A 64 -30.56 9.68 -17.52
N ALA A 65 -29.97 10.51 -18.40
CA ALA A 65 -29.02 11.54 -18.00
C ALA A 65 -29.66 12.66 -17.16
N ASP A 66 -30.95 12.93 -17.40
CA ASP A 66 -31.71 14.01 -16.75
C ASP A 66 -32.63 13.51 -15.63
N ALA A 67 -32.44 12.27 -15.17
CA ALA A 67 -33.26 11.71 -14.11
C ALA A 67 -33.08 12.49 -12.80
N SER A 68 -34.19 12.92 -12.21
CA SER A 68 -34.15 13.58 -10.90
C SER A 68 -33.78 12.58 -9.80
N LYS A 69 -33.29 13.09 -8.68
CA LYS A 69 -32.96 12.27 -7.51
C LYS A 69 -34.18 11.47 -7.02
N GLU A 70 -35.36 12.10 -7.00
CA GLU A 70 -36.62 11.48 -6.57
C GLU A 70 -37.02 10.32 -7.50
N ALA A 71 -36.83 10.48 -8.81
CA ALA A 71 -37.10 9.42 -9.79
C ALA A 71 -36.15 8.24 -9.60
N ILE A 72 -34.86 8.50 -9.33
CA ILE A 72 -33.86 7.46 -9.03
C ILE A 72 -34.21 6.75 -7.72
N ASP A 73 -34.53 7.50 -6.65
CA ASP A 73 -34.87 6.94 -5.34
C ASP A 73 -36.15 6.07 -5.42
N LEU A 74 -37.16 6.53 -6.17
CA LEU A 74 -38.38 5.75 -6.43
C LEU A 74 -38.05 4.48 -7.21
N ALA A 75 -37.26 4.57 -8.28
CA ALA A 75 -36.87 3.41 -9.07
C ALA A 75 -36.06 2.40 -8.24
N LEU A 76 -35.14 2.87 -7.39
CA LEU A 76 -34.38 2.03 -6.47
C LEU A 76 -35.28 1.36 -5.44
N SER A 77 -36.29 2.07 -4.91
CA SER A 77 -37.25 1.55 -3.94
C SER A 77 -38.10 0.41 -4.51
N ALA A 78 -38.42 0.46 -5.80
CA ALA A 78 -39.17 -0.57 -6.51
C ALA A 78 -38.32 -1.80 -6.90
N MET A 79 -36.98 -1.69 -6.89
CA MET A 79 -36.09 -2.81 -7.22
C MET A 79 -36.06 -3.86 -6.12
N THR A 80 -35.92 -5.12 -6.53
CA THR A 80 -35.61 -6.21 -5.60
C THR A 80 -34.22 -6.03 -4.99
N SER A 81 -33.99 -6.63 -3.81
CA SER A 81 -32.69 -6.55 -3.12
C SER A 81 -31.53 -7.06 -3.99
N GLY A 82 -31.77 -8.08 -4.82
CA GLY A 82 -30.76 -8.64 -5.71
C GLY A 82 -30.37 -7.71 -6.86
N GLU A 83 -31.35 -7.05 -7.48
CA GLU A 83 -31.10 -6.07 -8.54
C GLU A 83 -30.38 -4.84 -8.01
N ARG A 84 -30.79 -4.35 -6.84
CA ARG A 84 -30.13 -3.22 -6.18
C ARG A 84 -28.68 -3.56 -5.83
N ALA A 85 -28.42 -4.76 -5.31
CA ALA A 85 -27.07 -5.20 -5.01
C ALA A 85 -26.19 -5.29 -6.27
N ARG A 86 -26.71 -5.83 -7.38
CA ARG A 86 -26.00 -5.89 -8.67
C ARG A 86 -25.68 -4.50 -9.20
N LEU A 87 -26.65 -3.58 -9.17
CA LEU A 87 -26.44 -2.20 -9.60
C LEU A 87 -25.35 -1.52 -8.75
N MET A 88 -25.44 -1.62 -7.43
CA MET A 88 -24.43 -1.06 -6.52
C MET A 88 -23.05 -1.66 -6.78
N ALA A 89 -22.96 -2.97 -7.02
CA ALA A 89 -21.69 -3.62 -7.36
C ALA A 89 -21.13 -3.10 -8.68
N THR A 90 -21.95 -2.96 -9.73
CA THR A 90 -21.52 -2.40 -11.02
C THR A 90 -21.04 -0.96 -10.89
N VAL A 91 -21.74 -0.13 -10.10
CA VAL A 91 -21.39 1.27 -9.87
C VAL A 91 -20.12 1.42 -9.02
N ALA A 92 -19.90 0.52 -8.06
CA ALA A 92 -18.72 0.55 -7.18
C ALA A 92 -17.46 -0.05 -7.81
N LEU A 93 -17.63 -0.98 -8.76
CA LEU A 93 -16.52 -1.73 -9.36
C LEU A 93 -15.40 -0.84 -9.95
N PRO A 94 -15.68 0.23 -10.72
CA PRO A 94 -14.63 1.10 -11.25
C PRO A 94 -13.76 1.72 -10.14
N SER A 95 -14.38 2.17 -9.04
CA SER A 95 -13.66 2.76 -7.91
C SER A 95 -12.81 1.75 -7.16
N ILE A 96 -13.31 0.52 -6.99
CA ILE A 96 -12.56 -0.58 -6.38
C ILE A 96 -11.32 -0.92 -7.22
N LEU A 97 -11.48 -1.01 -8.55
CA LEU A 97 -10.38 -1.27 -9.47
C LEU A 97 -9.36 -0.13 -9.47
N GLY A 98 -9.81 1.12 -9.47
CA GLY A 98 -8.93 2.29 -9.38
C GLY A 98 -8.09 2.29 -8.11
N LEU A 99 -8.71 2.00 -6.95
CA LEU A 99 -7.99 1.86 -5.68
C LEU A 99 -7.02 0.67 -5.70
N ALA A 100 -7.43 -0.48 -6.22
CA ALA A 100 -6.58 -1.67 -6.30
C ALA A 100 -5.31 -1.41 -7.14
N LEU A 101 -5.46 -0.76 -8.30
CA LEU A 101 -4.34 -0.40 -9.17
C LEU A 101 -3.41 0.62 -8.52
N ALA A 102 -3.96 1.65 -7.88
CA ALA A 102 -3.17 2.65 -7.16
C ALA A 102 -2.42 2.04 -5.96
N ALA A 103 -3.11 1.22 -5.17
CA ALA A 103 -2.54 0.49 -4.03
C ALA A 103 -1.41 -0.43 -4.47
N PHE A 104 -1.62 -1.18 -5.56
CA PHE A 104 -0.60 -2.02 -6.16
C PHE A 104 0.62 -1.22 -6.64
N GLY A 105 0.40 -0.13 -7.39
CA GLY A 105 1.47 0.73 -7.88
C GLY A 105 2.29 1.36 -6.77
N GLY A 106 1.63 1.92 -5.75
CA GLY A 106 2.29 2.44 -4.55
C GLY A 106 3.04 1.34 -3.79
N GLY A 107 2.46 0.15 -3.70
CA GLY A 107 3.11 -1.04 -3.17
C GLY A 107 4.39 -1.41 -3.93
N VAL A 108 4.36 -1.42 -5.26
CA VAL A 108 5.55 -1.69 -6.10
C VAL A 108 6.66 -0.67 -5.85
N ILE A 109 6.33 0.61 -5.69
CA ILE A 109 7.30 1.67 -5.38
C ILE A 109 7.96 1.41 -4.02
N VAL A 110 7.16 1.18 -2.97
CA VAL A 110 7.66 0.85 -1.62
C VAL A 110 8.48 -0.44 -1.63
N GLY A 111 8.01 -1.45 -2.36
CA GLY A 111 8.70 -2.72 -2.52
C GLY A 111 10.05 -2.57 -3.22
N ARG A 112 10.13 -1.74 -4.26
CA ARG A 112 11.35 -1.56 -5.04
C ARG A 112 12.40 -0.69 -4.33
N PHE A 113 11.98 0.41 -3.72
CA PHE A 113 12.89 1.42 -3.16
C PHE A 113 13.02 1.37 -1.63
N GLY A 114 12.11 0.67 -0.94
CA GLY A 114 12.10 0.59 0.51
C GLY A 114 13.33 -0.07 1.12
N SER A 115 13.77 0.38 2.29
CA SER A 115 14.79 -0.27 3.10
C SER A 115 14.17 -1.38 3.98
N GLY A 116 14.89 -2.47 4.20
CA GLY A 116 14.57 -3.48 5.23
C GLY A 116 14.06 -4.84 4.75
N VAL A 117 13.86 -5.74 5.73
CA VAL A 117 13.67 -7.20 5.57
C VAL A 117 12.24 -7.60 5.16
N ARG A 118 11.24 -6.72 5.34
CA ARG A 118 9.82 -7.03 5.10
C ARG A 118 9.09 -5.97 4.23
N PRO A 119 9.44 -5.83 2.95
CA PRO A 119 8.86 -4.82 2.06
C PRO A 119 7.34 -4.95 1.90
N ALA A 120 6.81 -6.18 1.83
CA ALA A 120 5.37 -6.42 1.74
C ALA A 120 4.60 -5.87 2.95
N ARG A 121 5.17 -5.95 4.16
CA ARG A 121 4.53 -5.46 5.39
C ARG A 121 4.46 -3.92 5.40
N VAL A 122 5.54 -3.26 4.98
CA VAL A 122 5.58 -1.78 4.91
C VAL A 122 4.58 -1.28 3.87
N ALA A 123 4.53 -1.92 2.69
CA ALA A 123 3.54 -1.59 1.67
C ALA A 123 2.10 -1.84 2.14
N ALA A 124 1.84 -2.96 2.83
CA ALA A 124 0.55 -3.25 3.44
C ALA A 124 0.12 -2.15 4.44
N MET A 125 1.05 -1.64 5.25
CA MET A 125 0.78 -0.53 6.17
C MET A 125 0.46 0.78 5.42
N SER A 126 1.14 1.07 4.31
CA SER A 126 0.77 2.21 3.45
C SER A 126 -0.66 2.08 2.92
N GLY A 127 -1.04 0.88 2.46
CA GLY A 127 -2.40 0.57 2.04
C GLY A 127 -3.42 0.75 3.16
N ALA A 128 -3.10 0.29 4.38
CA ALA A 128 -3.96 0.44 5.55
C ALA A 128 -4.18 1.91 5.92
N VAL A 129 -3.10 2.71 6.00
CA VAL A 129 -3.19 4.15 6.29
C VAL A 129 -4.01 4.86 5.22
N THR A 130 -3.77 4.53 3.94
CA THR A 130 -4.53 5.12 2.83
C THR A 130 -6.02 4.79 2.94
N ALA A 131 -6.37 3.53 3.21
CA ALA A 131 -7.75 3.11 3.38
C ALA A 131 -8.43 3.80 4.56
N LEU A 132 -7.75 3.96 5.70
CA LEU A 132 -8.29 4.68 6.85
C LEU A 132 -8.60 6.13 6.51
N ILE A 133 -7.69 6.82 5.82
CA ILE A 133 -7.92 8.21 5.37
C ILE A 133 -9.10 8.26 4.39
N ALA A 134 -9.14 7.37 3.39
CA ALA A 134 -10.22 7.32 2.41
C ALA A 134 -11.59 7.04 3.07
N THR A 135 -11.65 6.08 4.00
CA THR A 135 -12.86 5.77 4.76
C THR A 135 -13.29 6.93 5.66
N ALA A 136 -12.34 7.66 6.26
CA ALA A 136 -12.63 8.85 7.06
C ALA A 136 -13.19 9.99 6.20
N ILE A 137 -12.63 10.21 5.00
CA ILE A 137 -13.14 11.23 4.05
C ILE A 137 -14.54 10.86 3.55
N ALA A 138 -14.78 9.58 3.26
CA ALA A 138 -16.07 9.08 2.78
C ALA A 138 -17.10 8.88 3.90
N TRP A 139 -16.78 9.25 5.14
CA TRP A 139 -17.59 8.92 6.30
C TRP A 139 -18.95 9.66 6.27
N ALA A 140 -20.02 8.89 6.08
CA ALA A 140 -21.40 9.39 6.06
C ALA A 140 -22.23 8.93 7.28
N GLY A 141 -21.59 8.33 8.29
CA GLY A 141 -22.25 7.79 9.49
C GLY A 141 -22.09 6.28 9.67
N PHE A 142 -22.61 5.76 10.78
CA PHE A 142 -22.57 4.34 11.12
C PHE A 142 -23.78 3.59 10.55
N THR A 143 -23.57 2.90 9.44
CA THR A 143 -24.53 1.98 8.82
C THR A 143 -23.83 0.68 8.46
N VAL A 144 -24.57 -0.42 8.30
CA VAL A 144 -23.98 -1.69 7.83
C VAL A 144 -23.30 -1.51 6.47
N ALA A 145 -23.88 -0.71 5.58
CA ALA A 145 -23.30 -0.38 4.28
C ALA A 145 -21.97 0.35 4.39
N THR A 146 -21.84 1.36 5.27
CA THR A 146 -20.58 2.08 5.46
C THR A 146 -19.50 1.21 6.10
N LEU A 147 -19.87 0.30 7.01
CA LEU A 147 -18.94 -0.68 7.59
C LEU A 147 -18.44 -1.69 6.54
N VAL A 148 -19.34 -2.24 5.73
CA VAL A 148 -18.97 -3.17 4.65
C VAL A 148 -18.09 -2.46 3.62
N ALA A 149 -18.45 -1.24 3.21
CA ALA A 149 -17.64 -0.45 2.29
C ALA A 149 -16.24 -0.19 2.85
N GLY A 150 -16.13 0.23 4.11
CA GLY A 150 -14.84 0.43 4.79
C GLY A 150 -14.00 -0.84 4.86
N ALA A 151 -14.61 -1.98 5.21
CA ALA A 151 -13.92 -3.28 5.24
C ALA A 151 -13.39 -3.68 3.86
N VAL A 152 -14.19 -3.49 2.79
CA VAL A 152 -13.76 -3.74 1.41
C VAL A 152 -12.62 -2.81 1.01
N THR A 153 -12.71 -1.51 1.29
CA THR A 153 -11.66 -0.52 1.01
C THR A 153 -10.34 -0.91 1.68
N ILE A 154 -10.37 -1.29 2.96
CA ILE A 154 -9.20 -1.75 3.70
C ILE A 154 -8.63 -3.03 3.10
N GLY A 155 -9.47 -4.05 2.88
CA GLY A 155 -9.04 -5.33 2.33
C GLY A 155 -8.36 -5.19 0.97
N VAL A 156 -8.97 -4.38 0.08
CA VAL A 156 -8.42 -4.11 -1.26
C VAL A 156 -7.11 -3.35 -1.17
N ALA A 157 -7.06 -2.22 -0.44
CA ALA A 157 -5.86 -1.41 -0.36
C ALA A 157 -4.68 -2.16 0.28
N VAL A 158 -4.92 -2.87 1.39
CA VAL A 158 -3.89 -3.65 2.09
C VAL A 158 -3.41 -4.81 1.23
N GLY A 159 -4.33 -5.60 0.66
CA GLY A 159 -4.00 -6.77 -0.14
C GLY A 159 -3.20 -6.42 -1.39
N PHE A 160 -3.66 -5.43 -2.16
CA PHE A 160 -2.96 -5.02 -3.38
C PHE A 160 -1.65 -4.28 -3.09
N ALA A 161 -1.57 -3.47 -2.05
CA ALA A 161 -0.30 -2.85 -1.66
C ALA A 161 0.72 -3.90 -1.19
N ALA A 162 0.30 -4.89 -0.40
CA ALA A 162 1.17 -6.00 0.02
C ALA A 162 1.67 -6.79 -1.20
N TRP A 163 0.78 -7.10 -2.14
CA TRP A 163 1.14 -7.81 -3.37
C TRP A 163 2.12 -7.00 -4.23
N GLY A 164 1.84 -5.72 -4.44
CA GLY A 164 2.75 -4.80 -5.14
C GLY A 164 4.12 -4.71 -4.45
N GLY A 165 4.13 -4.63 -3.11
CA GLY A 165 5.35 -4.61 -2.30
C GLY A 165 6.22 -5.85 -2.48
N SER A 166 5.61 -7.03 -2.49
CA SER A 166 6.30 -8.30 -2.77
C SER A 166 6.91 -8.30 -4.18
N LEU A 167 6.15 -7.87 -5.20
CA LEU A 167 6.64 -7.84 -6.58
C LEU A 167 7.76 -6.81 -6.78
N GLY A 168 7.64 -5.64 -6.17
CA GLY A 168 8.67 -4.59 -6.21
C GLY A 168 9.99 -5.06 -5.58
N ALA A 169 9.90 -5.82 -4.48
CA ALA A 169 11.07 -6.37 -3.79
C ALA A 169 11.82 -7.40 -4.66
N SER A 170 11.11 -8.27 -5.36
CA SER A 170 11.70 -9.24 -6.29
C SER A 170 12.44 -8.59 -7.46
N ARG A 171 12.23 -7.29 -7.71
CA ARG A 171 12.85 -6.50 -8.79
C ARG A 171 14.00 -5.60 -8.31
N ARG A 172 14.45 -5.73 -7.06
CA ARG A 172 15.64 -5.02 -6.56
C ARG A 172 16.90 -5.60 -7.20
N ALA A 173 17.79 -4.73 -7.67
CA ALA A 173 19.11 -5.16 -8.13
C ALA A 173 19.90 -5.70 -6.94
N ALA A 174 20.59 -6.83 -7.13
CA ALA A 174 21.50 -7.34 -6.11
C ALA A 174 22.64 -6.34 -5.90
N PRO A 175 23.12 -6.13 -4.66
CA PRO A 175 24.30 -5.31 -4.44
C PRO A 175 25.49 -5.91 -5.22
N PRO A 176 26.39 -5.07 -5.78
CA PRO A 176 27.57 -5.56 -6.47
C PRO A 176 28.36 -6.47 -5.52
N LYS A 177 28.70 -7.68 -5.99
CA LYS A 177 29.62 -8.57 -5.25
C LYS A 177 30.93 -7.80 -5.05
N GLU A 178 31.31 -7.57 -3.81
CA GLU A 178 32.61 -7.00 -3.45
C GLU A 178 33.70 -7.75 -4.23
N ALA A 179 34.51 -7.00 -4.97
CA ALA A 179 35.62 -7.57 -5.70
C ALA A 179 36.56 -8.27 -4.70
N PRO A 180 37.06 -9.48 -5.02
CA PRO A 180 37.93 -10.20 -4.10
C PRO A 180 39.16 -9.34 -3.77
N PRO A 181 39.64 -9.37 -2.51
CA PRO A 181 40.77 -8.55 -2.09
C PRO A 181 41.98 -8.82 -2.98
N ALA A 182 42.56 -7.75 -3.52
CA ALA A 182 43.77 -7.82 -4.33
C ALA A 182 44.84 -8.54 -3.51
N LYS A 183 45.36 -9.66 -4.04
CA LYS A 183 46.43 -10.42 -3.40
C LYS A 183 47.62 -9.47 -3.20
N SER A 184 47.93 -9.15 -1.95
CA SER A 184 49.18 -8.46 -1.61
C SER A 184 50.33 -9.40 -1.98
N GLY A 185 51.11 -9.02 -2.99
CA GLY A 185 52.31 -9.75 -3.39
C GLY A 185 53.31 -9.81 -2.25
N SER A 186 53.76 -11.02 -1.94
CA SER A 186 54.93 -11.33 -1.12
C SER A 186 56.20 -11.29 -1.96
#